data_AF-A0A552FIV0-F1
#
_entry.id   AF-A0A552FIV0-F1
#
_cell.length_a   1.000
_cell.length_b   1.000
_cell.length_c   1.000
_cell.angle_alpha   90.00
_cell.angle_beta   90.00
_cell.angle_gamma   90.00
#
_symmetry.space_group_name_H-M   'P 1'
#
loop_
_entity.id
_entity.type
_entity.pdbx_description
1 polymer ?
#
loop_
_entity_poly.entity_id
_entity_poly.type
_entity_poly.pdbx_seq_one_letter_code
_entity_poly.pdbx_strand_id
1 'polypeptide(L)' 'MKTDTIFYQLFQSFPSIFFELIQLPITEANNYRFDSVEVKQLSFRLDGVFLPQNNNPQTPIYFCEVQF' A
#
# COMPACT_ATOMS: atom_id res chain seq x y z
N MET A 1 -0.94 -2.01 -18.38
CA MET A 1 -1.41 -2.64 -17.13
C MET A 1 -2.86 -2.27 -16.95
N LYS A 2 -3.78 -3.12 -17.43
CA LYS A 2 -5.24 -2.88 -17.42
C LYS A 2 -5.94 -3.80 -16.40
N THR A 3 -5.16 -4.57 -15.64
CA THR A 3 -5.61 -5.75 -14.88
C THR A 3 -5.51 -5.57 -13.38
N ASP A 4 -4.82 -4.55 -12.88
CA ASP A 4 -4.54 -4.43 -11.43
C ASP A 4 -5.52 -3.48 -10.71
N THR A 5 -6.52 -2.97 -11.43
CA THR A 5 -7.52 -2.05 -10.89
C THR A 5 -8.33 -2.66 -9.74
N ILE A 6 -8.55 -3.98 -9.75
CA ILE A 6 -9.30 -4.67 -8.69
C ILE A 6 -8.52 -4.63 -7.37
N PHE A 7 -7.21 -4.92 -7.40
CA PHE A 7 -6.39 -4.88 -6.18
C PHE A 7 -6.22 -3.45 -5.67
N TYR A 8 -6.03 -2.50 -6.58
CA TYR A 8 -6.00 -1.09 -6.22
C TYR A 8 -7.30 -0.66 -5.52
N GLN A 9 -8.47 -0.98 -6.09
CA GLN A 9 -9.76 -0.67 -5.49
C GLN A 9 -9.99 -1.39 -4.17
N LEU A 10 -9.52 -2.63 -4.05
CA LEU A 10 -9.61 -3.43 -2.82
C LEU A 10 -8.84 -2.75 -1.69
N PHE A 11 -7.56 -2.43 -1.89
CA PHE A 11 -6.73 -1.79 -0.87
C PHE A 11 -7.14 -0.33 -0.61
N GLN A 12 -7.67 0.37 -1.62
CA GLN A 12 -8.25 1.70 -1.44
C GLN A 12 -9.51 1.66 -0.55
N SER A 13 -10.35 0.64 -0.70
CA SER A 13 -11.60 0.50 0.08
C SER A 13 -11.35 -0.15 1.45
N PHE A 14 -10.41 -1.08 1.52
CA PHE A 14 -10.12 -1.92 2.68
C PHE A 14 -8.60 -2.05 2.92
N PRO A 15 -7.93 -0.99 3.37
CA PRO A 15 -6.49 -1.02 3.65
C PRO A 15 -6.13 -1.98 4.79
N SER A 16 -7.08 -2.32 5.67
CA SER A 16 -6.91 -3.29 6.76
C SER A 16 -6.53 -4.69 6.31
N ILE A 17 -7.01 -5.14 5.14
CA ILE A 17 -6.75 -6.47 4.61
C ILE A 17 -5.25 -6.69 4.41
N PHE A 18 -4.51 -5.64 4.00
CA PHE A 18 -3.06 -5.73 3.84
C PHE A 18 -2.36 -6.12 5.14
N PHE A 19 -2.73 -5.50 6.27
CA PHE A 19 -2.14 -5.77 7.58
C PHE A 19 -2.51 -7.17 8.07
N GLU A 20 -3.73 -7.62 7.79
CA GLU A 20 -4.16 -8.99 8.10
C GLU A 20 -3.32 -10.03 7.34
N LEU A 21 -3.04 -9.80 6.06
CA LEU A 21 -2.22 -10.70 5.22
C LEU A 21 -0.78 -10.86 5.73
N ILE A 22 -0.21 -9.80 6.31
CA ILE A 22 1.13 -9.82 6.92
C ILE A 22 1.11 -10.17 8.42
N GLN A 23 -0.01 -10.69 8.93
CA GLN A 23 -0.21 -11.09 10.32
C GLN A 23 -0.01 -9.95 11.35
N LEU A 24 -0.30 -8.72 10.94
CA LEU A 24 -0.35 -7.55 11.81
C LEU A 24 -1.79 -7.22 12.21
N PRO A 25 -1.98 -6.51 13.34
CA PRO A 25 -3.29 -6.03 13.73
C PRO A 25 -3.89 -5.13 12.64
N ILE A 26 -5.15 -5.38 12.25
CA ILE A 26 -5.89 -4.53 11.31
C ILE A 26 -5.99 -3.07 11.76
N THR A 27 -5.84 -2.80 13.07
CA THR A 27 -5.83 -1.45 13.64
C THR A 27 -4.63 -0.64 13.17
N GLU A 28 -3.53 -1.28 12.78
CA GLU A 28 -2.38 -0.61 12.20
C GLU A 28 -2.76 0.13 10.93
N ALA A 29 -3.73 -0.35 10.14
CA ALA A 29 -4.16 0.35 8.93
C ALA A 29 -4.61 1.80 9.16
N ASN A 30 -5.08 2.14 10.37
CA ASN A 30 -5.43 3.52 10.72
C ASN A 30 -4.20 4.43 10.87
N ASN A 31 -3.03 3.85 11.18
CA ASN A 31 -1.76 4.56 11.27
C ASN A 31 -1.11 4.76 9.90
N TYR A 32 -1.66 4.19 8.84
CA TYR A 32 -1.11 4.24 7.49
C TYR A 32 -2.09 4.85 6.50
N ARG A 33 -1.55 5.53 5.50
CA ARG A 33 -2.28 6.03 4.34
C ARG A 33 -1.88 5.20 3.12
N PHE A 34 -2.87 4.64 2.44
CA PHE A 34 -2.69 4.00 1.14
C PHE A 34 -2.60 5.05 0.03
N ASP A 35 -1.59 4.96 -0.83
CA ASP A 35 -1.40 5.79 -2.01
C ASP A 35 -0.83 4.94 -3.16
N SER A 36 -0.99 5.37 -4.42
CA SER A 36 -0.29 4.77 -5.57
C SER A 36 0.68 5.79 -6.13
N VAL A 37 1.96 5.43 -6.14
CA VAL A 37 3.04 6.33 -6.53
C VAL A 37 3.63 5.85 -7.85
N GLU A 38 3.58 6.73 -8.85
CA GLU A 38 4.29 6.56 -10.12
C GLU A 38 5.66 7.24 -10.04
N VAL A 39 6.74 6.45 -10.06
CA VAL A 39 8.10 6.97 -10.02
C VAL A 39 8.53 7.35 -11.43
N LYS A 40 8.54 8.66 -11.70
CA LYS A 40 8.80 9.25 -13.03
C LYS A 40 10.17 8.91 -13.64
N GLN A 41 11.16 8.52 -12.83
CA GLN A 41 12.55 8.39 -13.28
C GLN A 41 12.88 7.07 -13.99
N LEU A 42 12.08 6.01 -13.76
CA LEU A 42 12.31 4.68 -14.36
C LEU A 42 11.05 4.09 -15.02
N SER A 43 9.97 4.86 -15.16
CA SER A 43 8.62 4.34 -15.53
C SER A 43 8.18 3.18 -14.63
N PHE A 44 8.59 3.22 -13.36
CA PHE A 44 8.25 2.21 -12.38
C PHE A 44 6.95 2.63 -11.70
N ARG A 45 5.89 1.86 -11.92
CA ARG A 45 4.60 2.04 -11.24
C ARG A 45 4.54 1.07 -10.09
N LEU A 46 4.39 1.60 -8.88
CA LEU A 46 4.06 0.82 -7.70
C LEU A 46 2.53 0.74 -7.61
N ASP A 47 1.99 -0.47 -7.52
CA ASP A 47 0.53 -0.69 -7.49
C ASP A 47 -0.10 -0.13 -6.20
N GLY A 48 0.63 -0.18 -5.10
CA GLY A 48 0.21 0.39 -3.83
C GLY A 48 1.37 0.68 -2.87
N VAL A 49 1.22 1.72 -2.06
CA VAL A 49 2.16 2.12 -1.03
C VAL A 49 1.41 2.48 0.24
N PHE A 50 1.84 1.97 1.38
CA PHE A 50 1.32 2.34 2.69
C PHE A 50 2.35 3.22 3.41
N LEU A 51 2.02 4.51 3.50
CA LEU A 51 2.84 5.50 4.17
C LEU A 51 2.39 5.66 5.61
N PRO A 52 3.28 5.60 6.61
CA PRO A 52 2.91 5.91 7.98
C PRO A 52 2.44 7.37 8.06
N GLN A 53 1.32 7.61 8.73
CA GLN A 53 0.81 8.96 8.98
C GLN A 53 1.63 9.68 10.06
N ASN A 54 2.27 8.91 10.94
CA ASN A 54 3.18 9.46 11.92
C ASN A 54 4.56 9.67 11.28
N ASN A 55 5.13 10.85 11.48
CA ASN A 55 6.45 11.23 10.99
C ASN A 55 7.61 10.51 11.72
N ASN A 56 7.35 9.31 12.26
CA ASN A 56 8.33 8.55 13.01
C ASN A 56 9.27 7.82 12.02
N PRO A 57 10.58 8.09 12.03
CA PRO A 57 11.52 7.41 11.15
C PRO A 57 11.67 5.90 11.47
N GLN A 58 11.13 5.41 12.59
CA GLN A 58 11.12 3.99 12.92
C GLN A 58 9.93 3.22 12.35
N THR A 59 8.88 3.90 11.87
CA THR A 59 7.74 3.20 11.26
C THR A 59 8.09 2.78 9.83
N PRO A 60 7.94 1.48 9.48
CA PRO A 60 8.28 0.98 8.15
C PRO A 60 7.34 1.57 7.10
N ILE A 61 7.80 1.64 5.84
CA ILE A 61 6.95 1.90 4.68
C ILE A 61 6.70 0.57 4.00
N TYR A 62 5.43 0.26 3.68
CA TYR A 62 5.10 -0.97 2.97
C TYR A 62 4.84 -0.69 1.49
N PHE A 63 5.52 -1.44 0.63
CA PHE A 63 5.31 -1.43 -0.81
C PHE A 63 4.51 -2.67 -1.20
N CYS A 64 3.41 -2.47 -1.92
CA CYS A 64 2.56 -3.53 -2.44
C CYS A 64 2.66 -3.52 -3.97
N GLU A 65 3.22 -4.60 -4.51
CA GLU A 65 3.24 -4.87 -5.95
C GLU A 65 2.45 -6.14 -6.23
N VAL A 66 1.63 -6.10 -7.26
CA VAL A 66 0.86 -7.25 -7.73
C VAL A 66 1.44 -7.66 -9.08
N GLN A 67 2.27 -8.70 -9.06
CA GLN A 67 2.85 -9.28 -10.28
C GLN A 67 2.08 -10.55 -10.65
N PHE A 68 1.44 -10.54 -11.81
CA PHE A 68 0.81 -11.71 -12.44
C PHE A 68 1.68 -12.28 -13.56
#